data_AF-A0A9D7TNI7-F1
#
_entry.id   AF-A0A9D7TNI7-F1
#
_cell.length_a   1.000
_cell.length_b   1.000
_cell.length_c   1.000
_cell.angle_alpha   90.00
_cell.angle_beta   90.00
_cell.angle_gamma   90.00
#
_symmetry.space_group_name_H-M   'P 1'
#
loop_
_entity.id
_entity.type
_entity.pdbx_description
1 polymer ?
#
loop_
_entity_poly.entity_id
_entity_poly.type
_entity_poly.pdbx_seq_one_letter_code
_entity_poly.pdbx_strand_id
1 'polypeptide(L)'
;MKYLFSFIIILFTSSSYIFGQTLDDEIGFIYVKAEYLLQTGRNDEAVRNYNTVIARDPGYKEALIHRGIAKYALGAYKGSKNDALQSIEFHGILADNAALLGRSFAALGDQKAGISSLTVAINLDNKNPKYLLWRASVYESNDQKLNACSDYEAAMKLGDSEAEIKALNLCGIAKNKNTPAQVITSENADVDNTLDQNSNESATKFEPTNQSTYVGDSTTVNIPAAVNQVPSEISIGDDSDPVIDENIPKDDNTVNSFVVDDDLTITISGQELGLRKMKEVPSILILSDENGKVSISICVNKDGIVTKAEFNASMSTIVQKSLVSLALRKAREFEFQQGKYDLQCGIMVFEIKGS
;
A
#
# COMPACT_ATOMS: atom_id res chain seq x y z
N MET A 1 -45.68 -13.47 -55.13
CA MET A 1 -45.44 -12.39 -54.15
C MET A 1 -45.25 -12.85 -52.70
N LYS A 2 -45.81 -13.99 -52.24
CA LYS A 2 -45.62 -14.46 -50.84
C LYS A 2 -44.19 -14.92 -50.48
N TYR A 3 -43.42 -15.42 -51.45
CA TYR A 3 -42.04 -15.87 -51.22
C TYR A 3 -40.99 -14.74 -51.22
N LEU A 4 -41.34 -13.56 -51.74
CA LEU A 4 -40.42 -12.40 -51.78
C LEU A 4 -40.30 -11.75 -50.40
N PHE A 5 -41.40 -11.72 -49.62
CA PHE A 5 -41.40 -11.20 -48.25
C PHE A 5 -40.70 -12.14 -47.26
N SER A 6 -40.78 -13.46 -47.49
CA SER A 6 -40.11 -14.44 -46.64
C SER A 6 -38.59 -14.43 -46.78
N PHE A 7 -38.06 -14.00 -47.95
CA PHE A 7 -36.62 -13.88 -48.18
C PHE A 7 -36.03 -12.61 -47.52
N ILE A 8 -36.82 -11.54 -47.40
CA ILE A 8 -36.39 -10.29 -46.75
C ILE A 8 -36.27 -10.44 -45.23
N ILE A 9 -37.12 -11.27 -44.61
CA ILE A 9 -37.06 -11.53 -43.16
C ILE A 9 -35.82 -12.37 -42.78
N ILE A 10 -35.40 -13.30 -43.63
CA ILE A 10 -34.19 -14.12 -43.39
C ILE A 10 -32.90 -13.29 -43.57
N LEU A 11 -32.91 -12.30 -44.47
CA LEU A 11 -31.79 -11.35 -44.64
C LEU A 11 -31.70 -10.31 -43.51
N PHE A 12 -32.77 -10.08 -42.75
CA PHE A 12 -32.76 -9.20 -41.58
C PHE A 12 -32.35 -9.90 -40.27
N THR A 13 -32.41 -11.23 -40.22
CA THR A 13 -31.95 -12.01 -39.05
C THR A 13 -30.49 -12.44 -39.14
N SER A 14 -29.80 -12.20 -40.26
CA SER A 14 -28.36 -12.48 -40.41
C SER A 14 -27.45 -11.34 -39.97
N SER A 15 -28.00 -10.21 -39.48
CA SER A 15 -27.21 -9.25 -38.69
C SER A 15 -27.05 -9.77 -37.26
N SER A 16 -26.53 -10.98 -37.12
CA SER A 16 -25.98 -11.43 -35.85
C SER A 16 -24.83 -10.50 -35.53
N TYR A 17 -25.03 -9.71 -34.49
CA TYR A 17 -24.05 -8.84 -33.85
C TYR A 17 -22.70 -9.56 -33.77
N ILE A 18 -21.78 -9.21 -34.66
CA ILE A 18 -20.36 -9.47 -34.45
C ILE A 18 -19.96 -8.48 -33.35
N PHE A 19 -20.15 -8.87 -32.09
CA PHE A 19 -19.36 -8.30 -31.00
C PHE A 19 -17.93 -8.72 -31.31
N GLY A 20 -17.18 -7.87 -32.02
CA GLY A 20 -15.74 -8.02 -32.08
C GLY A 20 -15.27 -7.87 -30.64
N GLN A 21 -14.90 -8.97 -30.00
CA GLN A 21 -14.13 -8.89 -28.76
C GLN A 21 -12.85 -8.17 -29.14
N THR A 22 -12.73 -6.92 -28.72
CA THR A 22 -11.49 -6.17 -28.73
C THR A 22 -10.47 -7.01 -27.97
N LEU A 23 -9.35 -7.36 -28.60
CA LEU A 23 -8.29 -8.20 -28.03
C LEU A 23 -7.84 -7.70 -26.64
N ASP A 24 -7.93 -6.39 -26.43
CA ASP A 24 -7.63 -5.70 -25.17
C ASP A 24 -8.53 -6.12 -23.98
N ASP A 25 -9.66 -6.77 -24.24
CA ASP A 25 -10.58 -7.26 -23.20
C ASP A 25 -10.32 -8.71 -22.79
N GLU A 26 -9.43 -9.43 -23.47
CA GLU A 26 -9.10 -10.80 -23.12
C GLU A 26 -8.24 -10.85 -21.84
N ILE A 27 -8.62 -11.70 -20.88
CA ILE A 27 -7.91 -11.82 -19.59
C ILE A 27 -6.43 -12.14 -19.79
N GLY A 28 -6.10 -13.03 -20.74
CA GLY A 28 -4.72 -13.38 -21.07
C GLY A 28 -3.91 -12.18 -21.57
N PHE A 29 -4.51 -11.31 -22.39
CA PHE A 29 -3.85 -10.10 -22.86
C PHE A 29 -3.59 -9.11 -21.71
N ILE A 30 -4.58 -8.91 -20.83
CA ILE A 30 -4.43 -8.03 -19.64
C ILE A 30 -3.32 -8.56 -18.72
N TYR A 31 -3.24 -9.87 -18.54
CA TYR A 31 -2.21 -10.52 -17.74
C TYR A 31 -0.80 -10.32 -18.34
N VAL A 32 -0.61 -10.60 -19.63
CA VAL A 32 0.69 -10.39 -20.31
C VAL A 32 1.10 -8.92 -20.28
N LYS A 33 0.15 -8.01 -20.46
CA LYS A 33 0.38 -6.57 -20.30
C LYS A 33 0.85 -6.24 -18.88
N ALA A 34 0.23 -6.83 -17.86
CA ALA A 34 0.64 -6.65 -16.46
C ALA A 34 2.07 -7.15 -16.21
N GLU A 35 2.44 -8.30 -16.78
CA GLU A 35 3.81 -8.83 -16.69
C GLU A 35 4.83 -7.91 -17.34
N TYR A 36 4.52 -7.38 -18.53
CA TYR A 36 5.37 -6.40 -19.20
C TYR A 36 5.54 -5.12 -18.37
N LEU A 37 4.45 -4.62 -17.77
CA LEU A 37 4.48 -3.46 -16.89
C LEU A 37 5.34 -3.72 -15.65
N LEU A 38 5.24 -4.91 -15.05
CA LEU A 38 6.06 -5.34 -13.93
C LEU A 38 7.55 -5.38 -14.29
N GLN A 39 7.89 -5.99 -15.43
CA GLN A 39 9.27 -6.09 -15.92
C GLN A 39 9.89 -4.72 -16.25
N THR A 40 9.07 -3.76 -16.68
CA THR A 40 9.49 -2.39 -16.98
C THR A 40 9.43 -1.46 -15.76
N GLY A 41 9.11 -1.98 -14.57
CA GLY A 41 9.09 -1.23 -13.32
C GLY A 41 7.86 -0.33 -13.13
N ARG A 42 6.87 -0.39 -14.03
CA ARG A 42 5.57 0.30 -13.92
C ARG A 42 4.65 -0.47 -12.98
N ASN A 43 5.11 -0.63 -11.75
CA ASN A 43 4.53 -1.55 -10.78
C ASN A 43 3.10 -1.18 -10.39
N ASP A 44 2.77 0.11 -10.33
CA ASP A 44 1.43 0.58 -10.00
C ASP A 44 0.41 0.18 -11.07
N GLU A 45 0.79 0.31 -12.35
CA GLU A 45 -0.01 -0.13 -13.48
C GLU A 45 -0.10 -1.65 -13.55
N ALA A 46 0.98 -2.36 -13.23
CA ALA A 46 0.98 -3.82 -13.15
C ALA A 46 -0.03 -4.31 -12.10
N VAL A 47 -0.02 -3.75 -10.88
CA VAL A 47 -0.99 -4.09 -9.81
C VAL A 47 -2.43 -3.91 -10.30
N ARG A 48 -2.74 -2.79 -10.98
CA ARG A 48 -4.09 -2.55 -11.51
C ARG A 48 -4.52 -3.59 -12.55
N ASN A 49 -3.64 -3.94 -13.48
CA ASN A 49 -3.97 -4.97 -14.47
C ASN A 49 -4.13 -6.35 -13.82
N TYR A 50 -3.31 -6.70 -12.82
CA TYR A 50 -3.51 -7.94 -12.06
C TYR A 50 -4.81 -7.94 -11.24
N ASN A 51 -5.22 -6.80 -10.66
CA ASN A 51 -6.53 -6.68 -10.01
C ASN A 51 -7.65 -6.98 -10.99
N THR A 52 -7.58 -6.44 -12.20
CA THR A 52 -8.57 -6.73 -13.25
C THR A 52 -8.59 -8.22 -13.62
N VAL A 53 -7.43 -8.86 -13.75
CA VAL A 53 -7.32 -10.31 -14.03
C VAL A 53 -8.00 -11.12 -12.92
N ILE A 54 -7.65 -10.87 -11.66
CA ILE A 54 -8.18 -11.60 -10.49
C ILE A 54 -9.69 -11.37 -10.33
N ALA A 55 -10.17 -10.14 -10.59
CA ALA A 55 -11.60 -9.83 -10.50
C ALA A 55 -12.43 -10.52 -11.58
N ARG A 56 -11.87 -10.68 -12.79
CA ARG A 56 -12.54 -11.35 -13.92
C ARG A 56 -12.46 -12.87 -13.84
N ASP A 57 -11.33 -13.39 -13.37
CA ASP A 57 -11.13 -14.81 -13.12
C ASP A 57 -10.41 -15.01 -11.79
N PRO A 58 -11.19 -15.24 -10.70
CA PRO A 58 -10.61 -15.57 -9.39
C PRO A 58 -9.77 -16.84 -9.39
N GLY A 59 -9.87 -17.68 -10.42
CA GLY A 59 -9.07 -18.88 -10.63
C GLY A 59 -7.71 -18.62 -11.31
N TYR A 60 -7.45 -17.40 -11.79
CA TYR A 60 -6.17 -17.00 -12.41
C TYR A 60 -5.09 -16.72 -11.35
N LYS A 61 -4.74 -17.79 -10.63
CA LYS A 61 -3.97 -17.72 -9.39
C LYS A 61 -2.52 -17.26 -9.58
N GLU A 62 -1.95 -17.40 -10.78
CA GLU A 62 -0.64 -16.86 -11.16
C GLU A 62 -0.60 -15.33 -11.08
N ALA A 63 -1.73 -14.64 -11.22
CA ALA A 63 -1.80 -13.20 -11.06
C ALA A 63 -1.52 -12.75 -9.61
N LEU A 64 -1.79 -13.61 -8.61
CA LEU A 64 -1.55 -13.28 -7.20
C LEU A 64 -0.07 -13.11 -6.91
N ILE A 65 0.78 -14.03 -7.37
CA ILE A 65 2.22 -13.94 -7.08
C ILE A 65 2.84 -12.71 -7.75
N HIS A 66 2.46 -12.42 -9.00
CA HIS A 66 2.98 -11.26 -9.71
C HIS A 66 2.43 -9.93 -9.19
N ARG A 67 1.15 -9.88 -8.78
CA ARG A 67 0.60 -8.73 -8.04
C ARG A 67 1.36 -8.50 -6.75
N GLY A 68 1.63 -9.56 -5.99
CA GLY A 68 2.40 -9.51 -4.76
C GLY A 68 3.82 -9.00 -4.98
N ILE A 69 4.51 -9.41 -6.05
CA ILE A 69 5.83 -8.89 -6.44
C ILE A 69 5.75 -7.39 -6.78
N ALA A 70 4.74 -6.99 -7.56
CA ALA A 70 4.54 -5.58 -7.91
C ALA A 70 4.27 -4.72 -6.66
N LYS A 71 3.41 -5.19 -5.75
CA LYS A 71 3.14 -4.54 -4.45
C LYS A 71 4.40 -4.44 -3.59
N TYR A 72 5.22 -5.49 -3.53
CA TYR A 72 6.50 -5.45 -2.81
C TYR A 72 7.41 -4.34 -3.36
N ALA A 73 7.52 -4.25 -4.69
CA ALA A 73 8.34 -3.24 -5.34
C ALA A 73 7.85 -1.80 -5.10
N LEU A 74 6.56 -1.63 -4.80
CA LEU A 74 5.96 -0.35 -4.40
C LEU A 74 6.07 -0.07 -2.89
N GLY A 75 6.60 -0.99 -2.09
CA GLY A 75 6.66 -0.87 -0.64
C GLY A 75 5.38 -1.29 0.10
N ALA A 76 4.36 -1.79 -0.61
CA ALA A 76 3.14 -2.34 0.00
C ALA A 76 3.37 -3.77 0.52
N TYR A 77 4.18 -3.89 1.57
CA TYR A 77 4.66 -5.18 2.07
C TYR A 77 3.55 -6.02 2.70
N LYS A 78 2.57 -5.40 3.36
CA LYS A 78 1.44 -6.13 3.95
C LYS A 78 0.49 -6.66 2.87
N GLY A 79 0.16 -5.87 1.86
CA GLY A 79 -0.54 -6.34 0.66
C GLY A 79 0.23 -7.43 -0.10
N SER A 80 1.56 -7.31 -0.22
CA SER A 80 2.42 -8.34 -0.83
C SER A 80 2.40 -9.67 -0.06
N LYS A 81 2.51 -9.59 1.28
CA LYS A 81 2.38 -10.74 2.18
C LYS A 81 1.05 -11.45 2.01
N ASN A 82 -0.06 -10.69 1.94
CA ASN A 82 -1.40 -11.26 1.78
C ASN A 82 -1.52 -12.00 0.44
N ASP A 83 -1.02 -11.40 -0.65
CA ASP A 83 -1.02 -12.04 -1.98
C ASP A 83 -0.17 -13.32 -2.00
N ALA A 84 0.98 -13.33 -1.31
CA ALA A 84 1.81 -14.52 -1.16
C ALA A 84 1.09 -15.64 -0.37
N LEU A 85 0.39 -15.30 0.72
CA LEU A 85 -0.39 -16.25 1.52
C LEU A 85 -1.56 -16.84 0.72
N GLN A 86 -2.31 -16.00 0.00
CA GLN A 86 -3.38 -16.47 -0.88
C GLN A 86 -2.82 -17.39 -1.98
N SER A 87 -1.69 -17.03 -2.58
CA SER A 87 -1.01 -17.89 -3.56
C SER A 87 -0.66 -19.26 -2.97
N ILE A 88 -0.15 -19.31 -1.73
CA ILE A 88 0.15 -20.56 -1.01
C ILE A 88 -1.12 -21.38 -0.75
N GLU A 89 -2.22 -20.74 -0.35
CA GLU A 89 -3.50 -21.42 -0.12
C GLU A 89 -4.02 -22.08 -1.41
N PHE A 90 -3.87 -21.41 -2.54
CA PHE A 90 -4.42 -21.88 -3.81
C PHE A 90 -3.52 -22.85 -4.60
N HIS A 91 -2.20 -22.72 -4.49
CA HIS A 91 -1.22 -23.47 -5.28
C HIS A 91 -0.31 -24.37 -4.44
N GLY A 92 -0.44 -24.32 -3.12
CA GLY A 92 0.53 -24.91 -2.21
C GLY A 92 1.81 -24.07 -2.11
N ILE A 93 2.74 -24.57 -1.30
CA ILE A 93 4.00 -23.90 -1.04
C ILE A 93 4.95 -24.14 -2.23
N LEU A 94 5.30 -23.07 -2.93
CA LEU A 94 6.27 -23.05 -4.02
C LEU A 94 7.44 -22.15 -3.63
N ALA A 95 8.59 -22.30 -4.27
CA ALA A 95 9.78 -21.53 -3.92
C ALA A 95 9.53 -20.01 -4.03
N ASP A 96 8.90 -19.54 -5.11
CA ASP A 96 8.64 -18.12 -5.33
C ASP A 96 7.64 -17.52 -4.34
N ASN A 97 6.55 -18.22 -4.00
CA ASN A 97 5.56 -17.70 -3.06
C ASN A 97 6.08 -17.72 -1.61
N ALA A 98 6.87 -18.72 -1.24
CA ALA A 98 7.58 -18.75 0.04
C ALA A 98 8.64 -17.64 0.13
N ALA A 99 9.35 -17.36 -0.96
CA ALA A 99 10.34 -16.30 -1.01
C ALA A 99 9.69 -14.91 -0.93
N LEU A 100 8.61 -14.66 -1.68
CA LEU A 100 7.88 -13.40 -1.59
C LEU A 100 7.33 -13.17 -0.18
N LEU A 101 6.78 -14.22 0.45
CA LEU A 101 6.30 -14.17 1.82
C LEU A 101 7.43 -13.80 2.79
N GLY A 102 8.59 -14.45 2.68
CA GLY A 102 9.73 -14.17 3.55
C GLY A 102 10.30 -12.77 3.38
N ARG A 103 10.41 -12.29 2.15
CA ARG A 103 10.79 -10.89 1.88
C ARG A 103 9.80 -9.91 2.50
N SER A 104 8.50 -10.18 2.35
CA SER A 104 7.43 -9.31 2.87
C SER A 104 7.43 -9.26 4.39
N PHE A 105 7.63 -10.40 5.07
CA PHE A 105 7.80 -10.43 6.53
C PHE A 105 9.01 -9.63 7.01
N ALA A 106 10.16 -9.82 6.37
CA ALA A 106 11.37 -9.09 6.73
C ALA A 106 11.21 -7.57 6.54
N ALA A 107 10.57 -7.15 5.44
CA ALA A 107 10.29 -5.73 5.18
C ALA A 107 9.28 -5.12 6.18
N LEU A 108 8.41 -5.93 6.77
CA LEU A 108 7.52 -5.54 7.87
C LEU A 108 8.19 -5.60 9.26
N GLY A 109 9.48 -5.90 9.32
CA GLY A 109 10.25 -5.99 10.57
C GLY A 109 10.22 -7.36 11.26
N ASP A 110 9.44 -8.32 10.77
CA ASP A 110 9.46 -9.70 11.27
C ASP A 110 10.58 -10.50 10.58
N GLN A 111 11.81 -10.21 10.98
CA GLN A 111 13.00 -10.84 10.44
C GLN A 111 13.02 -12.36 10.68
N LYS A 112 12.48 -12.84 11.80
CA LYS A 112 12.44 -14.27 12.13
C LYS A 112 11.51 -15.03 11.17
N ALA A 113 10.30 -14.53 10.96
CA ALA A 113 9.40 -15.11 9.97
C ALA A 113 9.99 -15.01 8.56
N GLY A 114 10.63 -13.88 8.24
CA GLY A 114 11.31 -13.66 6.97
C GLY A 114 12.38 -14.72 6.66
N ILE A 115 13.29 -14.95 7.60
CA ILE A 115 14.34 -15.97 7.51
C ILE A 115 13.74 -17.36 7.37
N SER A 116 12.70 -17.69 8.15
CA SER A 116 12.04 -18.99 8.10
C SER A 116 11.43 -19.27 6.72
N SER A 117 10.67 -18.32 6.17
CA SER A 117 10.03 -18.46 4.86
C SER A 117 11.04 -18.50 3.72
N LEU A 118 12.11 -17.69 3.79
CA LEU A 118 13.21 -17.77 2.80
C LEU A 118 13.97 -19.09 2.88
N THR A 119 14.11 -19.67 4.07
CA THR A 119 14.69 -21.01 4.24
C THR A 119 13.83 -22.08 3.58
N VAL A 120 12.49 -21.97 3.67
CA VAL A 120 11.58 -22.85 2.92
C VAL A 120 11.80 -22.70 1.41
N ALA A 121 11.90 -21.47 0.90
CA ALA A 121 12.16 -21.24 -0.53
C ALA A 121 13.47 -21.89 -1.01
N ILE A 122 14.55 -21.73 -0.25
CA ILE A 122 15.87 -22.34 -0.54
C ILE A 122 15.79 -23.88 -0.53
N ASN A 123 15.01 -24.46 0.38
CA ASN A 123 14.83 -25.91 0.44
C ASN A 123 14.02 -26.45 -0.74
N LEU A 124 13.11 -25.64 -1.30
CA LEU A 124 12.29 -26.03 -2.46
C LEU A 124 13.04 -25.87 -3.78
N ASP A 125 13.85 -24.81 -3.92
CA ASP A 125 14.75 -24.62 -5.05
C ASP A 125 16.09 -24.04 -4.59
N ASN A 126 17.07 -24.93 -4.45
CA ASN A 126 18.41 -24.61 -3.99
C ASN A 126 19.35 -24.12 -5.11
N LYS A 127 18.87 -24.02 -6.36
CA LYS A 127 19.67 -23.58 -7.50
C LYS A 127 19.45 -22.11 -7.85
N ASN A 128 18.39 -21.49 -7.31
CA ASN A 128 18.15 -20.07 -7.51
C ASN A 128 18.92 -19.24 -6.46
N PRO A 129 19.99 -18.52 -6.87
CA PRO A 129 20.80 -17.78 -5.92
C PRO A 129 20.07 -16.61 -5.26
N LYS A 130 18.96 -16.12 -5.84
CA LYS A 130 18.21 -14.98 -5.30
C LYS A 130 17.67 -15.27 -3.91
N TYR A 131 17.24 -16.50 -3.62
CA TYR A 131 16.69 -16.82 -2.30
C TYR A 131 17.77 -16.76 -1.21
N LEU A 132 18.98 -17.22 -1.51
CA LEU A 132 20.15 -17.08 -0.63
C LEU A 132 20.54 -15.61 -0.48
N LEU A 133 20.60 -14.85 -1.57
CA LEU A 133 20.88 -13.40 -1.55
C LEU A 133 19.89 -12.65 -0.66
N TRP A 134 18.59 -12.94 -0.79
CA TRP A 134 17.54 -12.32 0.03
C TRP A 134 17.62 -12.73 1.49
N ARG A 135 17.93 -13.99 1.81
CA ARG A 135 18.11 -14.39 3.21
C ARG A 135 19.36 -13.77 3.82
N ALA A 136 20.44 -13.68 3.05
CA ALA A 136 21.66 -13.01 3.44
C ALA A 136 21.42 -11.53 3.79
N SER A 137 20.62 -10.81 3.00
CA SER A 137 20.30 -9.41 3.28
C SER A 137 19.45 -9.25 4.55
N VAL A 138 18.54 -10.18 4.84
CA VAL A 138 17.81 -10.20 6.10
C VAL A 138 18.76 -10.46 7.28
N TYR A 139 19.69 -11.42 7.16
CA TYR A 139 20.71 -11.66 8.17
C TYR A 139 21.63 -10.44 8.38
N GLU A 140 22.05 -9.78 7.31
CA GLU A 140 22.86 -8.55 7.34
C GLU A 140 22.12 -7.45 8.12
N SER A 141 20.83 -7.26 7.83
CA SER A 141 19.97 -6.28 8.53
C SER A 141 19.69 -6.62 10.00
N ASN A 142 19.94 -7.85 10.42
CA ASN A 142 19.79 -8.34 11.79
C ASN A 142 21.14 -8.50 12.51
N ASP A 143 22.20 -7.86 11.99
CA ASP A 143 23.57 -7.95 12.51
C ASP A 143 24.17 -9.37 12.57
N GLN A 144 23.55 -10.35 11.90
CA GLN A 144 24.01 -11.74 11.84
C GLN A 144 25.04 -11.93 10.72
N LYS A 145 26.16 -11.20 10.81
CA LYS A 145 27.18 -11.10 9.75
C LYS A 145 27.73 -12.44 9.28
N LEU A 146 27.94 -13.41 10.18
CA LEU A 146 28.43 -14.74 9.82
C LEU A 146 27.42 -15.52 8.96
N ASN A 147 26.14 -15.48 9.32
CA ASN A 147 25.08 -16.13 8.54
C ASN A 147 24.90 -15.45 7.18
N ALA A 148 24.90 -14.11 7.16
CA ALA A 148 24.84 -13.33 5.93
C ALA A 148 26.01 -13.65 4.99
N CYS A 149 27.22 -13.70 5.53
CA CYS A 149 28.42 -14.05 4.78
C CYS A 149 28.30 -15.44 4.14
N SER A 150 27.88 -16.44 4.91
CA SER A 150 27.70 -17.81 4.41
C SER A 150 26.71 -17.88 3.23
N ASP A 151 25.58 -17.19 3.34
CA ASP A 151 24.57 -17.16 2.27
C ASP A 151 25.04 -16.36 1.04
N TYR A 152 25.74 -15.23 1.23
CA TYR A 152 26.32 -14.47 0.11
C TYR A 152 27.37 -15.29 -0.64
N GLU A 153 28.25 -16.01 0.05
CA GLU A 153 29.20 -16.90 -0.60
C GLU A 153 28.52 -18.04 -1.36
N ALA A 154 27.44 -18.61 -0.82
CA ALA A 154 26.68 -19.65 -1.48
C ALA A 154 26.00 -19.13 -2.75
N ALA A 155 25.36 -17.95 -2.69
CA ALA A 155 24.75 -17.31 -3.85
C ALA A 155 25.80 -16.92 -4.91
N MET A 156 26.97 -16.43 -4.49
CA MET A 156 28.10 -16.16 -5.39
C MET A 156 28.56 -17.42 -6.12
N LYS A 157 28.68 -18.57 -5.44
CA LYS A 157 29.07 -19.84 -6.06
C LYS A 157 28.06 -20.32 -7.11
N LEU A 158 26.80 -19.89 -7.01
CA LEU A 158 25.73 -20.13 -7.98
C LEU A 158 25.69 -19.09 -9.12
N GLY A 159 26.59 -18.10 -9.12
CA GLY A 159 26.77 -17.14 -10.22
C GLY A 159 26.08 -15.78 -10.03
N ASP A 160 25.61 -15.44 -8.83
CA ASP A 160 25.00 -14.15 -8.57
C ASP A 160 26.05 -13.06 -8.32
N SER A 161 26.06 -12.05 -9.20
CA SER A 161 27.05 -10.96 -9.16
C SER A 161 26.82 -9.98 -8.01
N GLU A 162 25.57 -9.80 -7.56
CA GLU A 162 25.28 -8.94 -6.41
C GLU A 162 25.79 -9.60 -5.13
N ALA A 163 25.55 -10.91 -5.00
CA ALA A 163 26.08 -11.71 -3.90
C ALA A 163 27.62 -11.74 -3.90
N GLU A 164 28.26 -11.80 -5.07
CA GLU A 164 29.73 -11.70 -5.16
C GLU A 164 30.23 -10.39 -4.53
N ILE A 165 29.66 -9.25 -4.91
CA ILE A 165 30.05 -7.94 -4.37
C ILE A 165 29.82 -7.88 -2.86
N LYS A 166 28.66 -8.37 -2.40
CA LYS A 166 28.29 -8.40 -0.99
C LYS A 166 29.21 -9.31 -0.17
N ALA A 167 29.55 -10.49 -0.67
CA ALA A 167 30.49 -11.40 -0.03
C ALA A 167 31.89 -10.78 0.11
N LEU A 168 32.42 -10.15 -0.94
CA LEU A 168 33.74 -9.49 -0.88
C LEU A 168 33.78 -8.41 0.22
N ASN A 169 32.73 -7.60 0.32
CA ASN A 169 32.65 -6.49 1.27
C ASN A 169 32.42 -6.96 2.72
N LEU A 170 31.54 -7.95 2.91
CA LEU A 170 31.10 -8.38 4.25
C LEU A 170 31.97 -9.49 4.85
N CYS A 171 32.48 -10.41 4.02
CA CYS A 171 33.25 -11.58 4.45
C CYS A 171 34.77 -11.34 4.47
N GLY A 172 35.26 -10.26 3.86
CA GLY A 172 36.69 -10.00 3.76
C GLY A 172 37.43 -10.94 2.80
N ILE A 173 36.71 -11.63 1.90
CA ILE A 173 37.34 -12.46 0.88
C ILE A 173 37.91 -11.53 -0.19
N ALA A 174 39.23 -11.39 -0.27
CA ALA A 174 39.87 -10.95 -1.51
C ALA A 174 39.74 -12.09 -2.53
N LYS A 175 39.29 -11.80 -3.76
CA LYS A 175 39.15 -12.77 -4.86
C LYS A 175 40.43 -13.61 -5.01
N ASN A 176 40.45 -14.83 -4.48
CA ASN A 176 41.36 -15.85 -4.98
C ASN A 176 40.54 -16.75 -5.93
N LYS A 177 40.43 -16.31 -7.18
CA LYS A 177 39.97 -17.19 -8.25
C LYS A 177 40.98 -18.35 -8.33
N ASN A 178 40.48 -19.56 -8.09
CA ASN A 178 41.15 -20.87 -8.12
C ASN A 178 41.90 -21.29 -6.85
N THR A 179 41.24 -22.11 -6.02
CA THR A 179 41.87 -23.34 -5.52
C THR A 179 40.81 -24.37 -5.15
N PRO A 180 40.88 -25.62 -5.64
CA PRO A 180 39.97 -26.69 -5.23
C PRO A 180 40.20 -27.02 -3.75
N ALA A 181 39.11 -27.37 -3.07
CA ALA A 181 39.06 -27.79 -1.67
C ALA A 181 40.27 -28.63 -1.26
N GLN A 182 41.12 -28.11 -0.37
CA GLN A 182 42.03 -28.93 0.39
C GLN A 182 41.40 -29.29 1.72
N VAL A 183 41.18 -30.60 1.84
CA VAL A 183 40.88 -31.36 3.03
C VAL A 183 41.85 -30.97 4.14
N ILE A 184 41.35 -30.43 5.24
CA ILE A 184 42.12 -30.33 6.49
C ILE A 184 41.71 -31.53 7.34
N THR A 185 42.52 -32.58 7.29
CA THR A 185 42.67 -33.53 8.38
C THR A 185 43.47 -32.84 9.49
N SER A 186 42.87 -32.62 10.65
CA SER A 186 43.61 -32.19 11.84
C SER A 186 43.91 -33.42 12.72
N GLU A 187 45.14 -33.89 12.69
CA GLU A 187 45.77 -34.59 13.82
C GLU A 187 46.67 -33.59 14.56
N ASN A 188 46.43 -33.50 15.87
CA ASN A 188 47.34 -33.31 17.01
C ASN A 188 48.59 -32.41 16.87
N ALA A 189 48.64 -31.38 17.71
CA ALA A 189 49.82 -31.09 18.52
C ALA A 189 49.44 -30.24 19.75
N ASP A 190 49.72 -30.82 20.92
CA ASP A 190 49.78 -30.20 22.24
C ASP A 190 50.73 -28.99 22.28
N VAL A 191 50.37 -27.92 23.00
CA VAL A 191 51.29 -27.21 23.92
C VAL A 191 50.47 -26.60 25.08
N ASP A 192 50.76 -27.14 26.25
CA ASP A 192 50.48 -26.67 27.61
C ASP A 192 51.21 -25.34 27.91
N ASN A 193 50.55 -24.38 28.56
CA ASN A 193 51.15 -23.70 29.71
C ASN A 193 50.10 -22.98 30.58
N THR A 194 50.32 -23.07 31.89
CA THR A 194 49.42 -22.70 32.99
C THR A 194 50.05 -21.62 33.89
N LEU A 195 49.18 -20.85 34.58
CA LEU A 195 49.37 -20.09 35.86
C LEU A 195 50.19 -18.77 35.77
N ASP A 196 49.87 -17.66 36.45
CA ASP A 196 49.42 -17.33 37.83
C ASP A 196 48.41 -16.15 37.84
N GLN A 197 47.32 -16.11 38.61
CA GLN A 197 47.07 -15.88 40.06
C GLN A 197 47.28 -14.45 40.66
N ASN A 198 46.17 -13.94 41.19
CA ASN A 198 45.94 -13.09 42.39
C ASN A 198 46.16 -11.56 42.40
N SER A 199 45.08 -10.82 42.72
CA SER A 199 44.91 -10.22 44.07
C SER A 199 43.49 -9.64 44.30
N ASN A 200 43.10 -9.71 45.57
CA ASN A 200 41.79 -9.48 46.19
C ASN A 200 41.35 -8.01 46.34
N GLU A 201 40.06 -7.89 46.69
CA GLU A 201 39.41 -7.00 47.69
C GLU A 201 38.29 -6.14 47.09
N SER A 202 37.20 -5.77 47.76
CA SER A 202 36.42 -6.24 48.91
C SER A 202 35.12 -5.43 48.91
N ALA A 203 34.08 -5.93 49.57
CA ALA A 203 32.72 -5.38 49.57
C ALA A 203 32.58 -3.93 50.07
N THR A 204 31.50 -3.25 49.67
CA THR A 204 30.57 -2.61 50.63
C THR A 204 29.23 -2.25 49.97
N LYS A 205 28.21 -2.34 50.82
CA LYS A 205 26.76 -2.33 50.62
C LYS A 205 26.24 -1.05 51.26
N PHE A 206 25.43 -0.21 50.60
CA PHE A 206 24.54 0.76 51.28
C PHE A 206 23.46 1.33 50.32
N GLU A 207 22.21 0.92 50.53
CA GLU A 207 21.00 1.78 50.55
C GLU A 207 20.77 2.17 52.03
N PRO A 208 20.01 3.22 52.44
CA PRO A 208 18.66 3.53 51.92
C PRO A 208 18.16 5.02 52.01
N THR A 209 16.94 5.24 51.49
CA THR A 209 15.83 6.14 51.94
C THR A 209 16.08 7.62 52.31
N ASN A 210 15.25 8.52 51.75
CA ASN A 210 14.32 9.31 52.59
C ASN A 210 13.16 9.98 51.82
N GLN A 211 11.97 9.88 52.44
CA GLN A 211 10.76 10.65 52.16
C GLN A 211 10.83 12.03 52.84
N SER A 212 10.13 13.03 52.29
CA SER A 212 9.48 14.08 53.10
C SER A 212 8.32 14.72 52.33
N THR A 213 7.22 14.85 53.06
CA THR A 213 5.87 15.32 52.73
C THR A 213 5.60 16.75 53.24
N TYR A 214 4.42 17.31 52.87
CA TYR A 214 3.58 18.34 53.55
C TYR A 214 3.97 19.83 53.38
N VAL A 215 3.11 20.88 53.30
CA VAL A 215 1.66 21.24 53.42
C VAL A 215 1.49 22.51 52.52
N GLY A 216 0.48 22.75 51.66
CA GLY A 216 -0.90 23.20 51.92
C GLY A 216 -1.02 24.71 52.28
N ASP A 217 -1.68 25.53 51.44
CA ASP A 217 -2.59 26.60 51.90
C ASP A 217 -3.54 27.08 50.78
N SER A 218 -4.76 27.43 51.17
CA SER A 218 -5.90 27.91 50.38
C SER A 218 -6.15 29.38 50.64
N THR A 219 -6.77 30.12 49.70
CA THR A 219 -7.73 31.25 49.89
C THR A 219 -7.96 31.93 48.52
N THR A 220 -9.10 31.72 47.83
CA THR A 220 -10.42 32.41 47.90
C THR A 220 -10.50 33.83 47.30
N VAL A 221 -11.44 33.97 46.35
CA VAL A 221 -12.29 35.16 46.04
C VAL A 221 -11.57 36.24 45.17
N ASN A 222 -12.08 36.73 44.02
CA ASN A 222 -13.40 37.32 43.79
C ASN A 222 -13.73 37.44 42.28
N ILE A 223 -15.02 37.26 41.95
CA ILE A 223 -15.66 37.63 40.68
C ILE A 223 -16.19 39.07 40.81
N PRO A 224 -16.26 39.85 39.73
CA PRO A 224 -17.40 40.75 39.55
C PRO A 224 -18.19 40.42 38.28
N ALA A 225 -19.47 40.16 38.49
CA ALA A 225 -20.53 40.18 37.49
C ALA A 225 -21.19 41.56 37.51
N ALA A 226 -21.42 42.15 36.34
CA ALA A 226 -22.49 43.10 36.04
C ALA A 226 -22.38 43.47 34.54
N VAL A 227 -23.40 43.75 33.73
CA VAL A 227 -24.88 43.68 33.75
C VAL A 227 -25.27 44.33 32.40
N ASN A 228 -26.25 43.75 31.68
CA ASN A 228 -27.05 44.34 30.58
C ASN A 228 -26.27 44.74 29.29
N GLN A 229 -26.78 44.60 28.06
CA GLN A 229 -28.14 44.78 27.56
C GLN A 229 -28.38 43.89 26.33
N VAL A 230 -29.55 43.26 26.31
CA VAL A 230 -30.28 42.85 25.12
C VAL A 230 -30.84 44.10 24.45
N PRO A 231 -30.88 44.15 23.11
CA PRO A 231 -32.07 44.68 22.46
C PRO A 231 -32.65 43.65 21.49
N SER A 232 -33.85 43.24 21.84
CA SER A 232 -34.87 42.73 20.94
C SER A 232 -35.40 43.89 20.10
N GLU A 233 -35.23 43.83 18.78
CA GLU A 233 -36.17 44.43 17.85
C GLU A 233 -36.60 43.39 16.83
N ILE A 234 -37.84 42.95 17.02
CA ILE A 234 -38.67 42.29 16.03
C ILE A 234 -39.12 43.42 15.07
N SER A 235 -38.61 43.39 13.84
CA SER A 235 -39.22 44.09 12.71
C SER A 235 -40.01 43.07 11.91
N ILE A 236 -41.33 43.07 12.09
CA ILE A 236 -42.28 42.45 11.16
C ILE A 236 -42.45 43.42 10.00
N GLY A 237 -42.15 42.97 8.79
CA GLY A 237 -42.55 43.64 7.55
C GLY A 237 -41.43 43.71 6.51
N ASP A 238 -41.28 42.65 5.72
CA ASP A 238 -41.47 42.75 4.27
C ASP A 238 -41.73 41.35 3.71
N ASP A 239 -42.94 41.12 3.19
CA ASP A 239 -43.27 39.94 2.38
C ASP A 239 -42.57 40.10 1.03
N SER A 240 -41.27 39.83 1.00
CA SER A 240 -40.60 39.42 -0.22
C SER A 240 -40.32 37.93 -0.08
N ASP A 241 -41.01 37.11 -0.89
CA ASP A 241 -40.64 35.71 -1.11
C ASP A 241 -39.10 35.63 -1.22
N PRO A 242 -38.43 34.68 -0.54
CA PRO A 242 -37.00 34.52 -0.71
C PRO A 242 -36.75 34.32 -2.19
N VAL A 243 -36.01 35.25 -2.80
CA VAL A 243 -35.49 35.07 -4.15
C VAL A 243 -34.58 33.85 -4.09
N ILE A 244 -35.13 32.68 -4.43
CA ILE A 244 -34.34 31.47 -4.63
C ILE A 244 -33.52 31.78 -5.88
N ASP A 245 -32.26 32.14 -5.68
CA ASP A 245 -31.30 32.20 -6.77
C ASP A 245 -31.25 30.80 -7.38
N GLU A 246 -31.91 30.62 -8.53
CA GLU A 246 -31.97 29.34 -9.24
C GLU A 246 -30.59 28.83 -9.68
N ASN A 247 -29.55 29.65 -9.53
CA ASN A 247 -28.15 29.35 -9.85
C ASN A 247 -27.28 28.97 -8.63
N ILE A 248 -27.86 28.85 -7.42
CA ILE A 248 -27.16 28.29 -6.25
C ILE A 248 -27.61 26.83 -6.05
N PRO A 249 -26.68 25.85 -5.99
CA PRO A 249 -27.02 24.48 -5.69
C PRO A 249 -27.70 24.36 -4.33
N LYS A 250 -28.71 23.51 -4.21
CA LYS A 250 -29.31 23.21 -2.90
C LYS A 250 -28.27 22.49 -2.06
N ASP A 251 -28.14 22.89 -0.79
CA ASP A 251 -27.34 22.13 0.16
C ASP A 251 -28.08 20.84 0.49
N ASP A 252 -27.77 19.80 -0.28
CA ASP A 252 -28.28 18.46 -0.08
C ASP A 252 -27.14 17.49 0.26
N ASN A 253 -27.45 16.54 1.14
CA ASN A 253 -26.53 15.47 1.49
C ASN A 253 -26.53 14.39 0.41
N THR A 254 -26.54 14.76 -0.87
CA THR A 254 -26.43 13.77 -1.95
C THR A 254 -25.08 13.08 -1.87
N VAL A 255 -25.08 11.76 -2.04
CA VAL A 255 -23.89 10.92 -1.91
C VAL A 255 -23.78 9.99 -3.10
N ASN A 256 -22.57 9.85 -3.63
CA ASN A 256 -22.21 8.79 -4.57
C ASN A 256 -20.91 8.13 -4.11
N SER A 257 -20.92 6.80 -4.04
CA SER A 257 -19.79 6.00 -3.59
C SER A 257 -19.44 4.98 -4.65
N PHE A 258 -18.16 4.86 -4.96
CA PHE A 258 -17.65 3.86 -5.90
C PHE A 258 -16.34 3.28 -5.39
N VAL A 259 -16.15 1.99 -5.68
CA VAL A 259 -14.95 1.24 -5.32
C VAL A 259 -13.92 1.44 -6.44
N VAL A 260 -12.74 1.95 -6.08
CA VAL A 260 -11.62 2.13 -7.02
C VAL A 260 -10.80 0.85 -7.11
N ASP A 261 -10.51 0.25 -5.96
CA ASP A 261 -9.92 -1.08 -5.81
C ASP A 261 -10.32 -1.68 -4.43
N ASP A 262 -9.84 -2.89 -4.12
CA ASP A 262 -10.17 -3.59 -2.87
C ASP A 262 -9.83 -2.76 -1.61
N ASP A 263 -8.84 -1.88 -1.73
CA ASP A 263 -8.22 -1.11 -0.65
C ASP A 263 -8.64 0.38 -0.66
N LEU A 264 -9.40 0.83 -1.66
CA LEU A 264 -9.81 2.22 -1.81
C LEU A 264 -11.25 2.34 -2.30
N THR A 265 -12.07 2.99 -1.46
CA THR A 265 -13.41 3.45 -1.83
C THR A 265 -13.46 4.97 -1.81
N ILE A 266 -14.07 5.58 -2.82
CA ILE A 266 -14.25 7.03 -2.88
C ILE A 266 -15.72 7.37 -2.74
N THR A 267 -16.02 8.29 -1.82
CA THR A 267 -17.36 8.83 -1.61
C THR A 267 -17.36 10.33 -1.90
N ILE A 268 -18.26 10.80 -2.76
CA ILE A 268 -18.44 12.22 -3.10
C ILE A 268 -19.81 12.67 -2.61
N SER A 269 -19.86 13.83 -1.96
CA SER A 269 -21.11 14.36 -1.41
C SER A 269 -21.19 15.89 -1.37
N GLY A 270 -22.41 16.42 -1.26
CA GLY A 270 -22.70 17.84 -1.06
C GLY A 270 -23.13 18.59 -2.32
N GLN A 271 -24.07 19.54 -2.19
CA GLN A 271 -24.53 20.46 -3.24
C GLN A 271 -24.89 19.82 -4.59
N GLU A 272 -25.61 18.70 -4.57
CA GLU A 272 -25.94 17.88 -5.75
C GLU A 272 -24.70 17.30 -6.48
N LEU A 273 -23.48 17.52 -5.98
CA LEU A 273 -22.25 17.04 -6.60
C LEU A 273 -22.16 15.51 -6.57
N GLY A 274 -22.73 14.88 -5.53
CA GLY A 274 -22.86 13.42 -5.47
C GLY A 274 -23.66 12.86 -6.65
N LEU A 275 -24.70 13.57 -7.12
CA LEU A 275 -25.51 13.12 -8.27
C LEU A 275 -24.85 13.38 -9.62
N ARG A 276 -23.78 14.18 -9.65
CA ARG A 276 -23.11 14.57 -10.89
C ARG A 276 -22.27 13.40 -11.40
N LYS A 277 -22.62 12.91 -12.59
CA LYS A 277 -21.87 11.81 -13.24
C LYS A 277 -20.43 12.23 -13.51
N MET A 278 -19.51 11.29 -13.36
CA MET A 278 -18.11 11.48 -13.69
C MET A 278 -17.88 11.22 -15.18
N LYS A 279 -17.11 12.09 -15.81
CA LYS A 279 -16.65 11.96 -17.20
C LYS A 279 -15.35 11.17 -17.25
N GLU A 280 -14.42 11.49 -16.35
CA GLU A 280 -13.15 10.78 -16.21
C GLU A 280 -12.81 10.61 -14.73
N VAL A 281 -12.51 9.36 -14.36
CA VAL A 281 -11.99 9.01 -13.04
C VAL A 281 -10.50 8.75 -13.21
N PRO A 282 -9.62 9.52 -12.53
CA PRO A 282 -8.18 9.32 -12.68
C PRO A 282 -7.78 7.95 -12.15
N SER A 283 -6.70 7.39 -12.69
CA SER A 283 -6.10 6.19 -12.11
C SER A 283 -5.54 6.52 -10.73
N ILE A 284 -6.04 5.84 -9.70
CA ILE A 284 -5.62 6.05 -8.31
C ILE A 284 -5.18 4.69 -7.78
N LEU A 285 -3.95 4.65 -7.25
CA LEU A 285 -3.45 3.57 -6.43
C LEU A 285 -3.01 4.19 -5.11
N ILE A 286 -3.68 3.83 -4.02
CA ILE A 286 -3.29 4.26 -2.67
C ILE A 286 -2.83 3.01 -1.93
N LEU A 287 -1.54 2.99 -1.59
CA LEU A 287 -0.95 1.95 -0.78
C LEU A 287 -0.72 2.53 0.61
N SER A 288 -1.41 1.97 1.59
CA SER A 288 -1.36 2.37 2.98
C SER A 288 -1.44 1.13 3.84
N ASP A 289 -0.72 1.13 4.96
CA ASP A 289 -0.90 0.13 6.02
C ASP A 289 -2.00 0.55 7.02
N GLU A 290 -2.41 1.82 6.98
CA GLU A 290 -3.41 2.42 7.85
C GLU A 290 -4.81 2.35 7.23
N ASN A 291 -5.78 1.94 8.05
CA ASN A 291 -7.19 2.10 7.77
C ASN A 291 -7.62 3.52 8.13
N GLY A 292 -8.35 4.19 7.24
CA GLY A 292 -8.91 5.49 7.57
C GLY A 292 -9.44 6.26 6.39
N LYS A 293 -9.68 7.55 6.64
CA LYS A 293 -10.28 8.47 5.69
C LYS A 293 -9.37 9.66 5.48
N VAL A 294 -9.15 10.02 4.22
CA VAL A 294 -8.62 11.31 3.81
C VAL A 294 -9.73 12.07 3.10
N SER A 295 -10.19 13.16 3.69
CA SER A 295 -11.32 13.95 3.18
C SER A 295 -10.80 15.23 2.53
N ILE A 296 -11.21 15.48 1.30
CA ILE A 296 -10.84 16.66 0.51
C ILE A 296 -12.11 17.47 0.21
N SER A 297 -12.13 18.73 0.61
CA SER A 297 -13.17 19.68 0.19
C SER A 297 -12.88 20.11 -1.24
N ILE A 298 -13.82 19.88 -2.15
CA ILE A 298 -13.67 20.20 -3.57
C ILE A 298 -14.77 21.16 -4.04
N CYS A 299 -14.45 21.97 -5.06
CA CYS A 299 -15.45 22.70 -5.84
C CYS A 299 -15.24 22.43 -7.32
N VAL A 300 -16.35 22.26 -8.03
CA VAL A 300 -16.40 21.89 -9.44
C VAL A 300 -17.19 22.93 -10.20
N ASN A 301 -16.65 23.43 -11.29
CA ASN A 301 -17.33 24.43 -12.10
C ASN A 301 -18.41 23.80 -13.02
N LYS A 302 -19.13 24.64 -13.76
CA LYS A 302 -20.12 24.20 -14.76
C LYS A 302 -19.59 23.22 -15.79
N ASP A 303 -18.33 23.37 -16.21
CA ASP A 303 -17.70 22.50 -17.21
C ASP A 303 -17.29 21.13 -16.66
N GLY A 304 -17.32 20.95 -15.33
CA GLY A 304 -16.99 19.68 -14.69
C GLY A 304 -15.54 19.58 -14.24
N ILE A 305 -14.83 20.70 -14.21
CA ILE A 305 -13.44 20.77 -13.78
C ILE A 305 -13.39 21.14 -12.30
N VAL A 306 -12.57 20.41 -11.54
CA VAL A 306 -12.28 20.70 -10.13
C VAL A 306 -11.42 21.96 -10.05
N THR A 307 -12.01 23.06 -9.60
CA THR A 307 -11.36 24.37 -9.48
C THR A 307 -10.72 24.59 -8.12
N LYS A 308 -11.20 23.86 -7.10
CA LYS A 308 -10.70 23.94 -5.72
C LYS A 308 -10.58 22.54 -5.12
N ALA A 309 -9.49 22.28 -4.41
CA ALA A 309 -9.28 21.05 -3.65
C ALA A 309 -8.40 21.34 -2.41
N GLU A 310 -8.98 21.18 -1.22
CA GLU A 310 -8.36 21.50 0.08
C GLU A 310 -8.55 20.35 1.07
N PHE A 311 -7.50 20.02 1.83
CA PHE A 311 -7.56 18.96 2.82
C PHE A 311 -8.49 19.35 3.97
N ASN A 312 -9.44 18.48 4.30
CA ASN A 312 -10.36 18.65 5.41
C ASN A 312 -9.91 17.80 6.60
N ALA A 313 -9.13 18.40 7.49
CA ALA A 313 -8.60 17.72 8.68
C ALA A 313 -9.70 17.24 9.64
N SER A 314 -10.81 17.98 9.76
CA SER A 314 -11.90 17.64 10.69
C SER A 314 -12.67 16.37 10.30
N MET A 315 -12.67 16.04 9.00
CA MET A 315 -13.35 14.86 8.45
C MET A 315 -12.36 13.76 8.05
N SER A 316 -11.08 13.90 8.38
CA SER A 316 -10.03 12.94 8.05
C SER A 316 -9.55 12.23 9.31
N THR A 317 -9.36 10.92 9.22
CA THR A 317 -8.69 10.15 10.28
C THR A 317 -7.21 9.96 9.98
N ILE A 318 -6.82 10.01 8.70
CA ILE A 318 -5.42 9.94 8.26
C ILE A 318 -4.92 11.35 7.99
N VAL A 319 -3.84 11.74 8.67
CA VAL A 319 -3.15 13.03 8.51
C VAL A 319 -1.75 12.89 7.91
N GLN A 320 -1.36 11.66 7.54
CA GLN A 320 -0.05 11.39 6.97
C GLN A 320 0.15 12.21 5.68
N LYS A 321 1.21 13.04 5.66
CA LYS A 321 1.44 14.02 4.59
C LYS A 321 1.50 13.42 3.18
N SER A 322 2.06 12.21 3.04
CA SER A 322 2.16 11.48 1.77
C SER A 322 0.77 11.14 1.20
N LEU A 323 -0.10 10.54 2.03
CA LEU A 323 -1.46 10.16 1.67
C LEU A 323 -2.34 11.38 1.41
N VAL A 324 -2.22 12.42 2.25
CA VAL A 324 -2.95 13.69 2.05
C VAL A 324 -2.54 14.35 0.73
N SER A 325 -1.25 14.40 0.42
CA SER A 325 -0.76 15.00 -0.83
C SER A 325 -1.20 14.22 -2.06
N LEU A 326 -1.21 12.88 -1.97
CA LEU A 326 -1.69 12.01 -3.03
C LEU A 326 -3.20 12.22 -3.29
N ALA A 327 -4.02 12.19 -2.24
CA ALA A 327 -5.46 12.42 -2.32
C ALA A 327 -5.78 13.81 -2.89
N LEU A 328 -5.07 14.85 -2.45
CA LEU A 328 -5.21 16.22 -2.99
C LEU A 328 -4.90 16.29 -4.47
N ARG A 329 -3.80 15.66 -4.91
CA ARG A 329 -3.41 15.64 -6.33
C ARG A 329 -4.48 14.92 -7.15
N LYS A 330 -4.91 13.74 -6.69
CA LYS A 330 -5.90 12.93 -7.39
C LYS A 330 -7.28 13.56 -7.44
N ALA A 331 -7.72 14.24 -6.37
CA ALA A 331 -8.97 14.98 -6.35
C ALA A 331 -9.05 16.04 -7.47
N ARG A 332 -7.92 16.66 -7.86
CA ARG A 332 -7.87 17.66 -8.94
C ARG A 332 -7.92 17.07 -10.34
N GLU A 333 -7.63 15.77 -10.49
CA GLU A 333 -7.63 15.07 -11.78
C GLU A 333 -9.02 14.52 -12.15
N PHE A 334 -10.01 14.63 -11.26
CA PHE A 334 -11.39 14.22 -11.57
C PHE A 334 -12.04 15.18 -12.57
N GLU A 335 -12.70 14.61 -13.57
CA GLU A 335 -13.60 15.34 -14.46
C GLU A 335 -15.04 14.86 -14.28
N PHE A 336 -15.94 15.81 -14.11
CA PHE A 336 -17.38 15.59 -14.02
C PHE A 336 -18.04 15.93 -15.36
N GLN A 337 -19.25 15.42 -15.60
CA GLN A 337 -20.08 15.89 -16.70
C GLN A 337 -20.48 17.35 -16.49
N GLN A 338 -20.93 18.06 -17.53
CA GLN A 338 -21.39 19.44 -17.38
C GLN A 338 -22.55 19.53 -16.38
N GLY A 339 -22.51 20.55 -15.53
CA GLY A 339 -23.44 20.79 -14.43
C GLY A 339 -24.42 21.90 -14.76
N LYS A 340 -25.48 22.00 -13.95
CA LYS A 340 -26.47 23.08 -14.06
C LYS A 340 -25.92 24.40 -13.53
N TYR A 341 -25.15 24.33 -12.44
CA TYR A 341 -24.68 25.46 -11.66
C TYR A 341 -23.26 25.88 -12.05
N ASP A 342 -22.96 27.17 -11.86
CA ASP A 342 -21.62 27.72 -12.14
C ASP A 342 -20.55 27.13 -11.21
N LEU A 343 -20.92 26.80 -9.98
CA LEU A 343 -20.06 26.15 -8.99
C LEU A 343 -20.87 25.19 -8.11
N GLN A 344 -20.36 23.99 -7.90
CA GLN A 344 -20.88 23.01 -6.94
C GLN A 344 -19.74 22.54 -6.04
N CYS A 345 -19.90 22.65 -4.73
CA CYS A 345 -18.90 22.30 -3.75
C CYS A 345 -19.34 21.12 -2.87
N GLY A 346 -18.38 20.31 -2.46
CA GLY A 346 -18.67 19.10 -1.72
C GLY A 346 -17.44 18.51 -1.05
N ILE A 347 -17.62 17.33 -0.46
CA ILE A 347 -16.55 16.56 0.17
C ILE A 347 -16.32 15.28 -0.64
N MET A 348 -15.07 15.05 -0.99
CA MET A 348 -14.57 13.81 -1.55
C MET A 348 -13.76 13.07 -0.49
N VAL A 349 -14.26 11.92 -0.06
CA VAL A 349 -13.68 11.07 0.98
C VAL A 349 -12.99 9.89 0.32
N PHE A 350 -11.67 9.78 0.54
CA PHE A 350 -10.87 8.62 0.20
C PHE A 350 -10.86 7.68 1.41
N GLU A 351 -11.70 6.65 1.37
CA GLU A 351 -11.74 5.59 2.37
C GLU A 351 -10.69 4.54 2.01
N ILE A 352 -9.59 4.58 2.75
CA ILE A 352 -8.42 3.73 2.55
C ILE A 352 -8.50 2.57 3.53
N LYS A 353 -8.47 1.35 3.01
CA LYS A 353 -8.25 0.16 3.81
C LYS A 353 -6.76 -0.16 3.76
N GLY A 354 -6.18 -0.31 4.93
CA GLY A 354 -4.79 -0.69 5.08
C GLY A 354 -4.59 -2.11 4.55
N SER A 355 -3.86 -2.26 3.46
CA SER A 355 -3.68 -3.52 2.73
C SER A 355 -2.65 -4.42 3.40
#